data_AF-A0A0K6ILU0-F1
#
_entry.id   AF-A0A0K6ILU0-F1
#
_cell.length_a   1.000
_cell.length_b   1.000
_cell.length_c   1.000
_cell.angle_alpha   90.00
_cell.angle_beta   90.00
_cell.angle_gamma   90.00
#
_symmetry.space_group_name_H-M   'P 1'
#
loop_
_entity.id
_entity.type
_entity.pdbx_description
1 polymer ?
#
loop_
_entity_poly.entity_id
_entity_poly.type
_entity_poly.pdbx_seq_one_letter_code
_entity_poly.pdbx_strand_id
1 'polypeptide(L)'
;MFYIGVSRYFATGEGVTIYVATGSEESIRKAIPEFFHHGLSLLSPSDWLKAAEGGCVDEYLQADAEAIKVYLPMLWKQIEEIAKGRACHLDFFMKYHFNYA
;
A
#
# COMPACT_ATOMS: atom_id res chain seq x y z
N MET A 1 3.31 -9.90 -12.39
CA MET A 1 3.92 -9.87 -11.04
C MET A 1 2.90 -9.35 -10.05
N PHE A 2 2.92 -9.85 -8.82
CA PHE A 2 1.95 -9.46 -7.78
C PHE A 2 2.51 -8.30 -6.97
N TYR A 3 1.71 -7.25 -6.80
CA TYR A 3 2.07 -6.02 -6.11
C TYR A 3 1.02 -5.66 -5.07
N ILE A 4 1.46 -4.84 -4.13
CA ILE A 4 0.58 -4.09 -3.23
C ILE A 4 0.83 -2.62 -3.54
N GLY A 5 -0.20 -1.95 -4.01
CA GLY A 5 -0.23 -0.52 -4.31
C GLY A 5 -0.76 0.25 -3.12
N VAL A 6 -0.04 1.29 -2.70
CA VAL A 6 -0.48 2.24 -1.68
C VAL A 6 -0.41 3.64 -2.24
N SER A 7 -1.47 4.42 -2.08
CA SER A 7 -1.45 5.85 -2.38
C SER A 7 -2.00 6.61 -1.19
N ARG A 8 -1.16 7.47 -0.60
CA ARG A 8 -1.53 8.33 0.52
C ARG A 8 -1.49 9.78 0.05
N TYR A 9 -2.67 10.39 0.03
CA TYR A 9 -2.84 11.79 -0.32
C TYR A 9 -3.27 12.59 0.90
N PHE A 10 -2.64 13.74 1.10
CA PHE A 10 -2.98 14.69 2.14
C PHE A 10 -3.13 16.07 1.53
N ALA A 11 -4.26 16.72 1.80
CA ALA A 11 -4.49 18.12 1.44
C ALA A 11 -5.16 18.87 2.59
N THR A 12 -4.62 20.05 2.89
CA THR A 12 -5.16 20.95 3.91
C THR A 12 -6.61 21.32 3.57
N GLY A 13 -7.54 21.04 4.48
CA GLY A 13 -8.98 21.27 4.29
C GLY A 13 -9.75 20.11 3.66
N GLU A 14 -9.09 19.22 2.90
CA GLU A 14 -9.71 18.01 2.34
C GLU A 14 -9.48 16.78 3.23
N GLY A 15 -8.39 16.76 4.01
CA GLY A 15 -8.04 15.65 4.90
C GLY A 15 -7.04 14.68 4.28
N VAL A 16 -7.05 13.44 4.77
CA VAL A 16 -6.19 12.35 4.30
C VAL A 16 -7.05 11.32 3.57
N THR A 17 -6.61 10.90 2.39
CA THR A 17 -7.15 9.76 1.65
C THR A 17 -6.07 8.71 1.45
N ILE A 18 -6.38 7.46 1.77
CA ILE A 18 -5.49 6.32 1.61
C ILE A 18 -6.19 5.29 0.72
N TYR A 19 -5.55 4.92 -0.38
CA TYR A 19 -5.92 3.76 -1.19
C TYR A 19 -4.90 2.65 -0.98
N VAL A 20 -5.40 1.42 -0.86
CA VAL A 20 -4.57 0.22 -0.89
C VAL A 20 -5.23 -0.81 -1.81
N ALA A 21 -4.48 -1.36 -2.75
CA ALA A 21 -4.97 -2.37 -3.67
C ALA A 21 -3.90 -3.44 -3.95
N THR A 22 -4.31 -4.68 -4.23
CA THR A 22 -3.39 -5.77 -4.59
C THR A 22 -3.68 -6.30 -5.99
N GLY A 23 -2.67 -6.88 -6.63
CA GLY A 23 -2.82 -7.52 -7.95
C GLY A 23 -1.68 -7.20 -8.92
N SER A 24 -2.00 -7.15 -10.22
CA SER A 24 -1.06 -6.64 -11.21
C SER A 24 -1.01 -5.11 -11.16
N GLU A 25 0.05 -4.52 -11.72
CA GLU A 25 0.12 -3.06 -11.84
C GLU A 25 -1.09 -2.49 -12.59
N GLU A 26 -1.49 -3.13 -13.69
CA GLU A 26 -2.67 -2.73 -14.49
C GLU A 26 -3.96 -2.78 -13.67
N SER A 27 -4.18 -3.86 -12.89
CA SER A 27 -5.40 -3.99 -12.09
C SER A 27 -5.44 -2.95 -10.96
N ILE A 28 -4.29 -2.68 -10.33
CA ILE A 28 -4.17 -1.67 -9.27
C ILE A 28 -4.44 -0.27 -9.84
N ARG A 29 -3.81 0.09 -10.96
CA ARG A 29 -4.02 1.40 -11.62
C ARG A 29 -5.46 1.57 -12.08
N LYS A 30 -6.15 0.50 -12.45
CA LYS A 30 -7.57 0.55 -12.79
C LYS A 30 -8.47 0.74 -11.56
N ALA A 31 -8.09 0.20 -10.40
CA ALA A 31 -8.86 0.28 -9.17
C ALA A 31 -8.71 1.64 -8.45
N ILE A 32 -7.55 2.27 -8.56
CA ILE A 32 -7.25 3.56 -7.92
C ILE A 32 -7.51 4.69 -8.92
N PRO A 33 -8.19 5.79 -8.55
CA PRO A 33 -8.43 6.90 -9.49
C PRO A 33 -7.11 7.53 -9.98
N GLU A 34 -7.07 7.93 -11.25
CA GLU A 34 -5.87 8.43 -11.94
C GLU A 34 -5.16 9.56 -11.20
N PHE A 35 -5.93 10.46 -10.58
CA PHE A 35 -5.40 11.54 -9.75
C PHE A 35 -4.42 11.07 -8.67
N PHE A 36 -4.64 9.88 -8.09
CA PHE A 36 -3.82 9.32 -7.02
C PHE A 36 -2.64 8.49 -7.52
N HIS A 37 -2.47 8.32 -8.85
CA HIS A 37 -1.40 7.52 -9.43
C HIS A 37 -0.02 8.15 -9.24
N HIS A 38 0.06 9.48 -9.13
CA HIS A 38 1.33 10.18 -8.92
C HIS A 38 1.96 9.85 -7.55
N GLY A 39 1.14 9.59 -6.54
CA GLY A 39 1.58 9.17 -5.20
C GLY A 39 1.48 7.66 -4.96
N LEU A 40 1.37 6.86 -6.03
CA LEU A 40 1.16 5.42 -5.91
C LEU A 40 2.49 4.66 -5.79
N SER A 41 2.76 4.16 -4.60
CA SER A 41 3.83 3.22 -4.29
C SER A 41 3.42 1.80 -4.70
N LEU A 42 4.12 1.21 -5.66
CA LEU A 42 3.89 -0.17 -6.15
C LEU A 42 5.09 -1.05 -5.83
N LEU A 43 4.99 -1.87 -4.78
CA LEU A 43 6.06 -2.77 -4.38
C LEU A 43 5.59 -4.23 -4.31
N SER A 44 6.56 -5.12 -4.49
CA SER A 44 6.35 -6.55 -4.23
C SER A 44 6.19 -6.79 -2.71
N PRO A 45 5.58 -7.91 -2.29
CA PRO A 45 5.51 -8.27 -0.87
C PRO A 45 6.87 -8.20 -0.16
N SER A 46 7.93 -8.73 -0.79
CA SER A 46 9.27 -8.76 -0.20
C SER A 46 9.88 -7.37 -0.09
N ASP A 47 9.60 -6.47 -1.03
CA ASP A 47 10.12 -5.10 -0.99
C ASP A 47 9.37 -4.25 0.04
N TRP A 48 8.09 -4.52 0.29
CA TRP A 48 7.36 -3.93 1.43
C TRP A 48 7.97 -4.32 2.78
N LEU A 49 8.42 -5.58 2.93
CA LEU A 49 9.13 -6.00 4.14
C LEU A 49 10.45 -5.25 4.32
N LYS A 50 11.24 -5.08 3.24
CA LYS A 50 12.49 -4.30 3.29
C LYS A 50 12.24 -2.83 3.61
N ALA A 51 11.18 -2.24 3.05
CA ALA A 51 10.80 -0.86 3.33
C ALA A 51 10.47 -0.65 4.82
N ALA A 52 9.76 -1.60 5.44
CA ALA A 52 9.46 -1.55 6.88
C ALA A 52 10.70 -1.66 7.79
N GLU A 53 11.75 -2.33 7.34
CA GLU A 53 13.02 -2.48 8.09
C GLU A 53 13.94 -1.25 7.97
N GLY A 54 13.52 -0.19 7.26
CA GLY A 54 14.38 0.96 6.97
C GLY A 54 15.48 0.63 5.95
N GLY A 55 15.34 -0.48 5.22
CA GLY A 55 16.24 -0.87 4.15
C GLY A 55 16.04 -0.10 2.84
N CYS A 56 15.03 0.77 2.76
CA CYS A 56 14.81 1.67 1.63
C CYS A 56 15.36 3.07 1.89
N VAL A 57 15.87 3.71 0.84
CA VAL A 57 16.39 5.10 0.90
C VAL A 57 15.24 6.12 1.01
N ASP A 58 14.02 5.70 0.70
CA ASP A 58 12.85 6.59 0.60
C ASP A 58 12.01 6.54 1.89
N GLU A 59 12.01 7.64 2.64
CA GLU A 59 11.23 7.81 3.88
C GLU A 59 9.72 7.67 3.65
N TYR A 60 9.22 7.98 2.44
CA TYR A 60 7.79 7.84 2.12
C TYR A 60 7.37 6.37 2.05
N LEU A 61 8.22 5.50 1.49
CA LEU A 61 7.96 4.06 1.44
C LEU A 61 7.96 3.43 2.83
N GLN A 62 8.85 3.89 3.71
CA GLN A 62 8.86 3.45 5.10
C GLN A 62 7.57 3.86 5.83
N ALA A 63 7.13 5.10 5.65
CA ALA A 63 5.88 5.60 6.22
C ALA A 63 4.64 4.87 5.68
N ASP A 64 4.62 4.50 4.40
CA ASP A 64 3.58 3.68 3.79
C ASP A 64 3.57 2.26 4.38
N ALA A 65 4.75 1.64 4.53
CA ALA A 65 4.87 0.31 5.11
C ALA A 65 4.36 0.28 6.57
N GLU A 66 4.69 1.30 7.35
CA GLU A 66 4.17 1.46 8.72
C GLU A 66 2.65 1.65 8.72
N ALA A 67 2.10 2.42 7.79
CA ALA A 67 0.65 2.59 7.65
C ALA A 67 -0.06 1.27 7.32
N ILE A 68 0.48 0.44 6.42
CA ILE A 68 -0.07 -0.91 6.15
C ILE A 68 -0.04 -1.74 7.45
N LYS A 69 1.08 -1.74 8.16
CA LYS A 69 1.26 -2.55 9.37
C LYS A 69 0.30 -2.14 10.50
N VAL A 70 0.08 -0.85 10.69
CA VAL A 70 -0.78 -0.29 11.75
C VAL A 70 -2.27 -0.41 11.38
N TYR A 71 -2.64 0.03 10.18
CA TYR A 71 -4.05 0.15 9.80
C TYR A 71 -4.61 -1.11 9.12
N LEU A 72 -3.76 -1.93 8.50
CA LEU A 72 -4.15 -3.12 7.77
C LEU A 72 -3.39 -4.38 8.24
N PRO A 73 -3.43 -4.74 9.54
CA PRO A 73 -2.62 -5.82 10.10
C PRO A 73 -2.87 -7.19 9.45
N MET A 74 -4.11 -7.44 9.00
CA MET A 74 -4.43 -8.66 8.26
C MET A 74 -3.76 -8.72 6.89
N LEU A 75 -3.74 -7.59 6.16
CA LEU A 75 -3.01 -7.48 4.89
C LEU A 75 -1.52 -7.68 5.12
N TRP A 76 -0.96 -7.04 6.16
CA TRP A 76 0.44 -7.19 6.51
C TRP A 76 0.83 -8.65 6.78
N LYS A 77 -0.01 -9.40 7.50
CA LYS A 77 0.20 -10.84 7.71
C LYS A 77 0.22 -11.60 6.39
N GLN A 78 -0.64 -11.29 5.43
CA GLN A 78 -0.60 -11.94 4.12
C GLN A 78 0.66 -11.59 3.33
N ILE A 79 1.16 -10.35 3.42
CA ILE A 79 2.43 -9.93 2.83
C ILE A 79 3.58 -10.78 3.36
N GLU A 80 3.67 -10.95 4.69
CA GLU A 80 4.70 -11.80 5.34
C GLU A 80 4.67 -13.24 4.82
N GLU A 81 3.47 -13.80 4.62
CA GLU A 81 3.30 -15.18 4.20
C GLU A 81 3.63 -15.38 2.70
N ILE A 82 3.24 -14.43 1.85
CA ILE A 82 3.59 -14.43 0.42
C ILE A 82 5.10 -14.28 0.24
N ALA A 83 5.75 -13.40 1.00
CA ALA A 83 7.19 -13.19 0.94
C ALA A 83 8.00 -14.45 1.33
N LYS A 84 7.43 -15.32 2.18
CA LYS A 84 7.99 -16.65 2.51
C LYS A 84 7.77 -17.71 1.42
N GLY A 85 7.16 -17.34 0.29
CA GLY A 85 6.88 -18.23 -0.83
C GLY A 85 5.62 -19.08 -0.68
N ARG A 86 4.74 -18.76 0.29
CA ARG A 86 3.44 -19.46 0.39
C ARG A 86 2.50 -18.96 -0.69
N ALA A 87 1.80 -19.88 -1.34
CA ALA A 87 0.77 -19.52 -2.30
C ALA A 87 -0.42 -18.90 -1.54
N CYS A 88 -0.67 -17.61 -1.77
CA CYS A 88 -1.85 -16.91 -1.27
C CYS A 88 -2.47 -16.13 -2.42
N HIS A 89 -3.76 -16.37 -2.67
CA HIS A 89 -4.54 -15.55 -3.59
C HIS A 89 -5.14 -14.39 -2.79
N LEU A 90 -4.59 -13.20 -2.96
CA LEU A 90 -4.97 -12.02 -2.22
C LEU A 90 -5.59 -10.99 -3.17
N ASP A 91 -6.90 -10.85 -3.09
CA ASP A 91 -7.67 -9.77 -3.70
C ASP A 91 -8.09 -8.80 -2.60
N PHE A 92 -7.51 -7.61 -2.60
CA PHE A 92 -7.70 -6.62 -1.55
C PHE A 92 -7.84 -5.24 -2.19
N PHE A 93 -8.89 -4.52 -1.80
CA PHE A 93 -9.08 -3.12 -2.10
C PHE A 93 -9.61 -2.40 -0.87
N MET A 94 -8.99 -1.28 -0.54
CA MET A 94 -9.41 -0.43 0.57
C MET A 94 -9.27 1.04 0.16
N LYS A 95 -10.29 1.81 0.52
CA LYS A 95 -10.27 3.28 0.54
C LYS A 95 -10.58 3.71 1.96
N TYR A 96 -9.70 4.52 2.53
CA TYR A 96 -9.93 5.16 3.82
C TYR A 96 -9.79 6.66 3.66
N HIS A 97 -10.74 7.43 4.19
CA HIS A 97 -10.73 8.87 4.13
C HIS A 97 -11.12 9.43 5.49
N PHE A 98 -10.37 10.41 5.97
CA PHE A 98 -10.70 11.15 7.19
C PHE A 98 -10.25 12.60 7.06
N ASN A 99 -11.01 13.48 7.71
CA ASN A 99 -10.70 14.89 7.81
C ASN A 99 -10.71 15.27 9.29
N TYR A 100 -9.69 16.00 9.73
CA TYR A 100 -9.63 16.59 11.05
C TYR A 100 -10.42 17.91 11.00
N ALA A 101 -11.74 17.79 11.03
CA ALA A 101 -12.63 18.94 11.20
C ALA A 101 -12.46 19.56 12.59
#